data_AF-A0A6V7HNA2-F1
#
_entry.id   AF-A0A6V7HNA2-F1
#
_cell.length_a   1.000
_cell.length_b   1.000
_cell.length_c   1.000
_cell.angle_alpha   90.00
_cell.angle_beta   90.00
_cell.angle_gamma   90.00
#
_symmetry.space_group_name_H-M   'P 1'
#
loop_
_entity.id
_entity.type
_entity.pdbx_description
1 polymer ?
#
loop_
_entity_poly.entity_id
_entity_poly.type
_entity_poly.pdbx_seq_one_letter_code
_entity_poly.pdbx_strand_id
1 'polypeptide(L)' 'FIQLLSQLTNVGAISRDQFLSRFFSMKSSGGHYVVVVEDLDLGKVIGSSTLVVEQKFIHNCAL' A
#
# COMPACT_ATOMS: atom_id res chain seq x y z
N PHE A 1 5.99 -7.87 -1.63
CA PHE A 1 5.10 -6.92 -0.95
C PHE A 1 4.26 -7.55 0.16
N ILE A 2 3.26 -8.41 -0.12
CA ILE A 2 2.41 -9.01 0.94
C ILE A 2 3.22 -9.81 1.97
N GLN A 3 4.20 -10.60 1.50
CA GLN A 3 5.14 -11.31 2.37
C GLN A 3 6.01 -10.36 3.22
N LEU A 4 6.29 -9.14 2.75
CA LEU A 4 7.01 -8.15 3.55
C LEU A 4 6.11 -7.61 4.67
N LEU A 5 4.85 -7.31 4.36
CA LEU A 5 3.87 -6.88 5.36
C LEU A 5 3.62 -7.92 6.44
N SER A 6 3.77 -9.22 6.14
CA SER A 6 3.61 -10.29 7.14
C SER A 6 4.65 -10.25 8.26
N GLN A 7 5.75 -9.52 8.08
CA GLN A 7 6.76 -9.30 9.12
C GLN A 7 6.29 -8.30 10.19
N LEU A 8 5.32 -7.44 9.85
CA LEU A 8 4.74 -6.44 10.74
C LEU A 8 3.48 -6.98 11.47
N THR A 9 2.60 -7.67 10.74
CA THR A 9 1.35 -8.21 11.28
C THR A 9 0.81 -9.36 10.43
N ASN A 10 -0.20 -10.09 10.93
CA ASN A 10 -0.86 -11.14 10.15
C ASN A 10 -1.61 -10.54 8.96
N VAL A 11 -1.30 -11.01 7.75
CA VAL A 11 -1.91 -10.57 6.48
C VAL A 11 -2.92 -11.57 5.92
N GLY A 12 -3.02 -12.78 6.48
CA GLY A 12 -3.87 -13.86 5.96
C GLY A 12 -3.46 -14.37 4.56
N ALA A 13 -4.32 -15.21 3.99
CA ALA A 13 -4.13 -15.75 2.64
C ALA A 13 -4.78 -14.82 1.60
N ILE A 14 -3.96 -14.01 0.93
CA ILE A 14 -4.42 -13.09 -0.12
C ILE A 14 -4.11 -13.70 -1.48
N SER A 15 -5.14 -13.88 -2.31
CA SER A 15 -4.95 -14.33 -3.70
C SER A 15 -4.44 -13.20 -4.59
N ARG A 16 -3.88 -13.55 -5.75
CA ARG A 16 -3.39 -12.56 -6.73
C ARG A 16 -4.50 -11.60 -7.18
N ASP A 17 -5.70 -12.11 -7.43
CA ASP A 17 -6.83 -11.29 -7.88
C ASP A 17 -7.33 -10.35 -6.79
N GLN A 18 -7.36 -10.80 -5.54
CA GLN A 18 -7.69 -9.94 -4.40
C GLN A 18 -6.68 -8.80 -4.26
N PHE A 19 -5.39 -9.11 -4.39
CA PHE A 19 -4.33 -8.10 -4.38
C PHE A 19 -4.50 -7.08 -5.51
N LEU A 20 -4.67 -7.55 -6.75
CA LEU A 20 -4.80 -6.66 -7.91
C LEU A 20 -6.04 -5.77 -7.81
N SER A 21 -7.19 -6.35 -7.45
CA SER A 21 -8.43 -5.60 -7.27
C SER A 21 -8.28 -4.50 -6.22
N ARG A 22 -7.68 -4.82 -5.06
CA ARG A 22 -7.42 -3.82 -4.01
C ARG A 22 -6.43 -2.75 -4.47
N PHE A 23 -5.33 -3.16 -5.11
CA PHE A 23 -4.31 -2.24 -5.59
C PHE A 23 -4.86 -1.25 -6.62
N PHE A 24 -5.66 -1.73 -7.58
CA PHE A 24 -6.28 -0.85 -8.57
C PHE A 24 -7.32 0.08 -7.94
N SER A 25 -8.11 -0.40 -6.97
CA SER A 25 -9.02 0.46 -6.21
C SER A 25 -8.27 1.58 -5.49
N MET A 26 -7.18 1.28 -4.78
CA MET A 26 -6.33 2.29 -4.13
C MET A 26 -5.72 3.28 -5.11
N LYS A 27 -5.27 2.81 -6.27
CA LYS A 27 -4.71 3.66 -7.33
C LYS A 27 -5.78 4.61 -7.90
N SER A 28 -7.00 4.12 -8.09
CA SER A 28 -8.10 4.89 -8.66
C SER A 28 -8.71 5.93 -7.72
N SER A 29 -8.69 5.68 -6.40
CA SER A 29 -9.32 6.58 -5.43
C SER A 29 -8.58 7.91 -5.24
N GLY A 30 -7.29 7.97 -5.58
CA GLY A 30 -6.43 9.08 -5.20
C GLY A 30 -6.15 9.06 -3.69
N GLY A 31 -4.99 9.55 -3.27
CA GLY A 31 -4.65 9.65 -1.84
C GLY A 31 -4.02 8.41 -1.20
N HIS A 32 -3.84 7.30 -1.92
CA HIS A 32 -3.05 6.16 -1.44
C HIS A 32 -1.72 6.08 -2.18
N TYR A 33 -0.63 6.31 -1.47
CA TYR A 33 0.73 6.27 -2.01
C TYR A 33 1.51 5.15 -1.36
N VAL A 34 1.55 3.99 -2.03
CA VAL A 34 2.38 2.85 -1.61
C VAL A 34 3.76 3.02 -2.22
N VAL A 35 4.77 3.13 -1.36
CA VAL A 35 6.19 3.24 -1.74
C VAL A 35 6.90 1.98 -1.29
N VAL A 36 7.71 1.40 -2.18
CA VAL A 36 8.48 0.19 -1.91
C VAL A 36 9.95 0.41 -2.22
N VAL A 37 10.81 -0.30 -1.50
CA VAL A 37 12.23 -0.43 -1.82
C VAL A 37 12.46 -1.84 -2.34
N GLU A 38 12.94 -1.95 -3.56
CA GLU A 38 13.29 -3.22 -4.20
C GLU A 38 14.81 -3.39 -4.21
N ASP A 39 15.26 -4.56 -3.77
CA ASP A 39 16.60 -5.06 -4.04
C ASP A 39 16.59 -5.67 -5.44
N LEU A 40 17.31 -5.04 -6.37
CA LEU A 40 17.34 -5.40 -7.78
C LEU A 40 18.17 -6.66 -8.05
N ASP A 41 19.16 -6.96 -7.20
CA ASP A 41 19.98 -8.17 -7.33
C ASP A 41 19.17 -9.40 -6.95
N LEU A 42 18.28 -9.27 -5.96
CA LEU A 42 17.40 -10.33 -5.49
C LEU A 42 16.03 -10.36 -6.19
N GLY A 43 15.64 -9.29 -6.88
CA GLY A 43 14.31 -9.10 -7.47
C GLY A 43 13.20 -9.12 -6.42
N LYS A 44 13.46 -8.56 -5.22
CA LYS A 44 12.58 -8.66 -4.05
C LYS A 44 12.35 -7.32 -3.40
N VAL A 45 11.10 -7.09 -2.98
CA VAL A 45 10.74 -5.93 -2.16
C VAL A 45 11.23 -6.15 -0.72
N ILE A 46 12.14 -5.29 -0.26
CA ILE A 46 12.80 -5.34 1.05
C ILE A 46 12.30 -4.26 2.02
N GLY A 47 11.64 -3.22 1.52
CA GLY A 47 11.06 -2.13 2.32
C GLY A 47 9.73 -1.66 1.76
N SER A 48 8.85 -1.15 2.63
CA SER A 48 7.56 -0.60 2.24
C SER A 48 7.10 0.49 3.20
N SER A 49 6.44 1.50 2.66
CA SER A 49 5.71 2.53 3.41
C SER A 49 4.44 2.92 2.66
N THR A 50 3.43 3.39 3.38
CA THR A 50 2.17 3.86 2.78
C THR A 50 1.82 5.23 3.36
N LEU A 51 1.69 6.23 2.49
CA LEU A 51 1.08 7.51 2.83
C LEU A 51 -0.40 7.48 2.41
N VAL A 52 -1.28 7.83 3.35
CA VAL A 52 -2.72 7.95 3.12
C VAL A 52 -3.11 9.42 3.31
N VAL A 53 -3.77 9.99 2.31
CA VAL A 53 -4.33 11.34 2.34
C VAL A 53 -5.84 11.23 2.52
N GLU A 54 -6.33 11.79 3.63
CA GLU A 54 -7.74 11.85 3.96
C GLU A 54 -8.25 13.30 3.77
N GLN A 55 -9.38 13.48 3.10
CA GLN A 55 -10.02 14.78 2.93
C GLN A 55 -10.92 15.07 4.14
N LYS A 56 -10.79 16.25 4.75
CA LYS A 56 -11.55 16.65 5.94
C LYS A 56 -12.11 18.05 5.79
N PHE A 57 -13.36 18.23 6.21
CA PHE A 57 -13.99 19.55 6.29
C PHE A 57 -13.61 20.33 7.56
N ILE A 58 -13.17 19.63 8.61
CA ILE A 58 -12.96 20.23 9.93
C ILE A 58 -11.83 21.26 9.83
N HIS A 59 -12.13 22.48 10.27
CA HIS A 59 -11.21 23.62 10.31
C HIS A 59 -10.63 24.07 8.96
N ASN A 60 -11.23 23.66 7.83
CA ASN A 60 -10.67 23.94 6.49
C ASN A 60 -9.21 23.45 6.37
N CYS A 61 -8.85 22.41 7.14
CA CYS A 61 -7.52 21.82 7.22
C CYS A 61 -7.47 20.49 6.44
N ALA A 62 -7.69 20.57 5.13
CA ALA A 62 -7.34 19.58 4.12
C ALA A 62 -7.67 20.21 2.75
N LEU A 63 -6.99 19.77 1.69
CA LEU A 63 -7.35 20.16 0.31
C LEU A 63 -8.78 19.71 -0.03
#